data_AF-A0A7Y7DVQ6-F1
#
_entry.id   AF-A0A7Y7DVQ6-F1
#
_cell.length_a   1.000
_cell.length_b   1.000
_cell.length_c   1.000
_cell.angle_alpha   90.00
_cell.angle_beta   90.00
_cell.angle_gamma   90.00
#
_symmetry.space_group_name_H-M   'P 1'
#
loop_
_entity.id
_entity.type
_entity.pdbx_description
1 polymer ?
#
loop_
_entity_poly.entity_id
_entity_poly.type
_entity_poly.pdbx_seq_one_letter_code
_entity_poly.pdbx_strand_id
1 'polypeptide(L)'
;MNNFEIISIVIASLALFLTIGGLYYAGNQIRLTREQLTNAIKLIELTKEIHQGNHDWNRRIAAQDAIVAFRNQNKTKELRDALGGIDINDAIPLKTIIKKFGTNSELKGYIHSVLNTFEGYSRGILQGIYDEEVIKKGLKGTMIRYFNCFRPYIIHIRETRNPLLYNEFEGMINRWKTEETKVDSRSQIGNS
;
A
#
# COMPACT_ATOMS: atom_id res chain seq x y z
N MET A 1 -3.03 -64.42 56.81
CA MET A 1 -3.25 -63.08 56.25
C MET A 1 -4.18 -62.34 57.19
N ASN A 2 -3.74 -61.21 57.74
CA ASN A 2 -4.54 -60.45 58.70
C ASN A 2 -5.55 -59.54 57.95
N ASN A 3 -6.70 -59.23 58.53
CA ASN A 3 -7.75 -58.43 57.86
C ASN A 3 -7.22 -57.08 57.34
N PHE A 4 -6.26 -56.49 58.03
CA PHE A 4 -5.57 -55.25 57.62
C PHE A 4 -4.77 -55.39 56.31
N GLU A 5 -4.14 -56.55 56.07
CA GLU A 5 -3.36 -56.79 54.84
C GLU A 5 -4.30 -56.88 53.63
N ILE A 6 -5.44 -57.53 53.79
CA ILE A 6 -6.47 -57.64 52.74
C ILE A 6 -6.99 -56.24 52.36
N ILE A 7 -7.35 -55.42 53.36
CA ILE A 7 -7.87 -54.07 53.13
C ILE A 7 -6.82 -53.18 52.45
N SER A 8 -5.54 -53.28 52.87
CA SER A 8 -4.45 -52.50 52.26
C SER A 8 -4.23 -52.86 50.79
N ILE A 9 -4.31 -54.14 50.42
CA ILE A 9 -4.17 -54.59 49.02
C ILE A 9 -5.34 -54.07 48.17
N VAL A 10 -6.56 -54.08 48.70
CA VAL A 10 -7.75 -53.56 48.01
C VAL A 10 -7.63 -52.06 47.76
N ILE A 11 -7.23 -51.29 48.77
CA ILE A 11 -7.03 -49.83 48.64
C ILE A 11 -5.92 -49.51 47.63
N ALA A 12 -4.78 -50.21 47.71
CA ALA A 12 -3.66 -50.02 46.79
C ALA A 12 -4.06 -50.35 45.34
N SER A 13 -4.84 -51.41 45.15
CA SER A 13 -5.36 -51.79 43.83
C SER A 13 -6.33 -50.75 43.28
N LEU A 14 -7.24 -50.22 44.11
CA LEU A 14 -8.16 -49.16 43.72
C LEU A 14 -7.40 -47.87 43.32
N ALA A 15 -6.40 -47.49 44.10
CA ALA A 15 -5.54 -46.35 43.79
C ALA A 15 -4.76 -46.56 42.47
N LEU A 16 -4.28 -47.78 42.22
CA LEU A 16 -3.61 -48.14 40.97
C LEU A 16 -4.56 -48.01 39.77
N PHE A 17 -5.80 -48.50 39.88
CA PHE A 17 -6.78 -48.37 38.79
C PHE A 17 -7.16 -46.90 38.53
N LEU A 18 -7.34 -46.10 39.59
CA LEU A 18 -7.64 -44.67 39.46
C LEU A 18 -6.48 -43.89 38.82
N THR A 19 -5.24 -44.20 39.20
CA THR A 19 -4.05 -43.55 38.61
C THR A 19 -3.87 -43.92 37.15
N ILE A 20 -4.02 -45.20 36.78
CA ILE A 20 -3.97 -45.65 35.37
C ILE A 20 -5.09 -45.01 34.55
N GLY A 21 -6.32 -44.99 35.07
CA GLY A 21 -7.46 -44.34 34.41
C GLY A 21 -7.27 -42.84 34.22
N GLY A 22 -6.74 -42.16 35.23
CA GLY A 22 -6.40 -40.73 35.17
C GLY A 22 -5.30 -40.44 34.14
N LEU A 23 -4.25 -41.26 34.09
CA LEU A 23 -3.18 -41.14 33.09
C LEU A 23 -3.70 -41.38 31.67
N TYR A 24 -4.59 -42.37 31.49
CA TYR A 24 -5.22 -42.63 30.19
C TYR A 24 -6.08 -41.44 29.73
N TYR A 25 -6.92 -40.90 30.63
CA TYR A 25 -7.74 -39.73 30.33
C TYR A 25 -6.88 -38.51 29.99
N ALA A 26 -5.84 -38.23 30.79
CA ALA A 26 -4.90 -37.14 30.54
C ALA A 26 -4.19 -37.30 29.18
N GLY A 27 -3.75 -38.51 28.84
CA GLY A 27 -3.16 -38.81 27.54
C GLY A 27 -4.12 -38.54 26.37
N ASN A 28 -5.39 -38.95 26.51
CA ASN A 28 -6.39 -38.69 25.49
C ASN A 28 -6.70 -37.18 25.36
N GLN A 29 -6.75 -36.44 26.47
CA GLN A 29 -6.90 -34.98 26.45
C GLN A 29 -5.74 -34.30 25.73
N ILE A 30 -4.49 -34.68 26.02
CA ILE A 30 -3.30 -34.13 25.32
C ILE A 30 -3.40 -34.38 23.81
N ARG A 31 -3.86 -35.57 23.39
CA ARG A 31 -4.06 -35.88 21.96
C ARG A 31 -5.09 -34.95 21.32
N LEU A 32 -6.26 -34.80 21.94
CA LEU A 32 -7.32 -33.91 21.45
C LEU A 32 -6.84 -32.45 21.38
N THR A 33 -6.11 -31.98 22.40
CA THR A 33 -5.54 -30.62 22.40
C THR A 33 -4.52 -30.43 21.27
N ARG A 34 -3.69 -31.45 20.96
CA ARG A 34 -2.75 -31.40 19.83
C ARG A 34 -3.47 -31.31 18.48
N GLU A 35 -4.56 -32.05 18.31
CA GLU A 35 -5.39 -31.98 17.10
C GLU A 35 -6.02 -30.58 16.95
N GLN A 36 -6.58 -30.03 18.03
CA GLN A 36 -7.13 -28.67 18.05
C GLN A 36 -6.07 -27.61 17.74
N LEU A 37 -4.87 -27.73 18.32
CA LEU A 37 -3.77 -26.80 18.05
C LEU A 37 -3.34 -26.85 16.58
N THR A 38 -3.25 -28.04 16.00
CA THR A 38 -2.89 -28.22 14.58
C THR A 38 -3.93 -27.55 13.67
N ASN A 39 -5.22 -27.74 13.96
CA ASN A 39 -6.30 -27.10 13.22
C ASN A 39 -6.28 -25.57 13.37
N ALA A 40 -5.99 -25.06 14.58
CA ALA A 40 -5.88 -23.62 14.83
C ALA A 40 -4.71 -23.00 14.05
N ILE A 41 -3.55 -23.65 14.01
CA ILE A 41 -2.39 -23.20 13.22
C ILE A 41 -2.76 -23.12 11.74
N LYS A 42 -3.40 -24.16 11.20
CA LYS A 42 -3.84 -24.19 9.81
C LYS A 42 -4.83 -23.06 9.49
N LEU A 43 -5.73 -22.75 10.43
CA LEU A 43 -6.69 -21.64 10.28
C LEU A 43 -5.99 -20.27 10.28
N ILE A 44 -5.01 -20.07 11.15
CA ILE A 44 -4.21 -18.83 11.21
C ILE A 44 -3.46 -18.63 9.88
N GLU A 45 -2.86 -19.69 9.35
CA GLU A 45 -2.16 -19.65 8.06
C GLU A 45 -3.10 -19.26 6.91
N LEU A 46 -4.26 -19.92 6.81
CA LEU A 46 -5.28 -19.57 5.82
C LEU A 46 -5.78 -18.13 5.97
N THR A 47 -5.99 -17.68 7.21
CA THR A 47 -6.46 -16.31 7.49
C THR A 47 -5.41 -15.29 7.07
N LYS A 48 -4.11 -15.59 7.28
CA LYS A 48 -3.01 -14.73 6.84
C LYS A 48 -3.01 -14.59 5.32
N GLU A 49 -3.16 -15.68 4.57
CA GLU A 49 -3.24 -15.65 3.10
C GLU A 49 -4.42 -14.80 2.61
N ILE A 50 -5.61 -15.01 3.17
CA ILE A 50 -6.81 -14.22 2.84
C ILE A 50 -6.58 -12.74 3.15
N HIS A 51 -5.99 -12.42 4.30
CA HIS A 51 -5.73 -11.05 4.71
C HIS A 51 -4.74 -10.37 3.75
N GLN A 52 -3.68 -11.07 3.35
CA GLN A 52 -2.71 -10.56 2.36
C GLN A 52 -3.36 -10.31 0.99
N GLY A 53 -4.20 -11.25 0.52
CA GLY A 53 -4.95 -11.08 -0.73
C GLY A 53 -5.91 -9.90 -0.68
N ASN A 54 -6.61 -9.72 0.45
CA ASN A 54 -7.50 -8.58 0.67
C ASN A 54 -6.75 -7.25 0.70
N HIS A 55 -5.57 -7.18 1.32
CA HIS A 55 -4.74 -5.97 1.32
C HIS A 55 -4.29 -5.60 -0.09
N ASP A 56 -3.81 -6.55 -0.89
CA ASP A 56 -3.43 -6.30 -2.29
C ASP A 56 -4.63 -5.84 -3.13
N TRP A 57 -5.79 -6.49 -2.99
CA TRP A 57 -7.03 -6.07 -3.65
C TRP A 57 -7.42 -4.64 -3.27
N ASN A 58 -7.43 -4.31 -1.97
CA ASN A 58 -7.80 -2.99 -1.47
C ASN A 58 -6.86 -1.90 -2.00
N ARG A 59 -5.54 -2.15 -2.05
CA ARG A 59 -4.57 -1.21 -2.63
C ARG A 59 -4.83 -0.93 -4.11
N ARG A 60 -5.23 -1.96 -4.87
CA ARG A 60 -5.54 -1.83 -6.30
C ARG A 60 -6.83 -1.05 -6.53
N ILE A 61 -7.87 -1.33 -5.74
CA ILE A 61 -9.12 -0.57 -5.79
C ILE A 61 -8.88 0.89 -5.42
N ALA A 62 -8.17 1.17 -4.32
CA ALA A 62 -7.83 2.52 -3.91
C ALA A 62 -7.03 3.27 -5.01
N ALA A 63 -6.10 2.59 -5.68
CA ALA A 63 -5.37 3.15 -6.81
C ALA A 63 -6.29 3.43 -8.02
N GLN A 64 -7.22 2.53 -8.34
CA GLN A 64 -8.20 2.76 -9.42
C GLN A 64 -9.10 3.95 -9.10
N ASP A 65 -9.62 4.04 -7.88
CA ASP A 65 -10.47 5.14 -7.44
C ASP A 65 -9.73 6.49 -7.53
N ALA A 66 -8.46 6.52 -7.14
CA ALA A 66 -7.61 7.71 -7.30
C ALA A 66 -7.43 8.10 -8.78
N ILE A 67 -7.25 7.13 -9.68
CA ILE A 67 -7.17 7.40 -11.13
C ILE A 67 -8.48 7.97 -11.66
N VAL A 68 -9.62 7.38 -11.27
CA VAL A 68 -10.96 7.84 -11.70
C VAL A 68 -11.22 9.25 -11.17
N ALA A 69 -10.94 9.50 -9.89
CA ALA A 69 -11.10 10.81 -9.28
C ALA A 69 -10.26 11.88 -10.01
N PHE A 70 -8.99 11.58 -10.32
CA PHE A 70 -8.16 12.48 -11.11
C PHE A 70 -8.75 12.73 -12.48
N ARG A 71 -9.13 11.69 -13.22
CA ARG A 71 -9.68 11.82 -14.59
C ARG A 71 -10.94 12.68 -14.63
N ASN A 72 -11.82 12.53 -13.64
CA ASN A 72 -13.06 13.31 -13.54
C ASN A 72 -12.80 14.80 -13.23
N GLN A 73 -11.71 15.11 -12.54
CA GLN A 73 -11.32 16.48 -12.19
C GLN A 73 -10.32 17.10 -13.17
N ASN A 74 -9.77 16.30 -14.08
CA ASN A 74 -8.65 16.70 -14.92
C ASN A 74 -9.09 17.63 -16.06
N LYS A 75 -8.76 18.91 -15.91
CA LYS A 75 -8.99 19.98 -16.89
C LYS A 75 -7.78 20.24 -17.79
N THR A 76 -7.18 19.17 -18.34
CA THR A 76 -5.95 19.29 -19.16
C THR A 76 -6.17 20.13 -20.42
N LYS A 77 -7.38 20.09 -21.01
CA LYS A 77 -7.69 20.86 -22.22
C LYS A 77 -7.71 22.36 -21.90
N GLU A 78 -8.42 22.72 -20.84
CA GLU A 78 -8.57 24.08 -20.32
C GLU A 78 -7.22 24.63 -19.88
N LEU A 79 -6.38 23.80 -19.25
CA LEU A 79 -5.01 24.14 -18.90
C LEU A 79 -4.19 24.52 -20.14
N ARG A 80 -4.23 23.69 -21.18
CA ARG A 80 -3.51 23.94 -22.44
C ARG A 80 -3.99 25.22 -23.11
N ASP A 81 -5.30 25.44 -23.13
CA ASP A 81 -5.90 26.64 -23.73
C ASP A 81 -5.49 27.89 -22.94
N ALA A 82 -5.51 27.85 -21.60
CA ALA A 82 -5.10 28.95 -20.73
C ALA A 82 -3.61 29.30 -20.85
N LEU A 83 -2.76 28.29 -21.06
CA LEU A 83 -1.32 28.44 -21.25
C LEU A 83 -0.94 28.83 -22.70
N GLY A 84 -1.92 29.01 -23.59
CA GLY A 84 -1.70 29.51 -24.95
C GLY A 84 -1.25 28.44 -25.93
N GLY A 85 -1.67 27.19 -25.75
CA GLY A 85 -1.38 26.10 -26.69
C GLY A 85 0.06 25.60 -26.64
N ILE A 86 0.84 25.97 -25.61
CA ILE A 86 2.20 25.46 -25.40
C ILE A 86 2.14 23.93 -25.36
N ASP A 87 3.04 23.28 -26.10
CA ASP A 87 3.17 21.84 -26.04
C ASP A 87 3.59 21.46 -24.61
N ILE A 88 2.70 20.71 -23.96
CA ILE A 88 2.84 20.24 -22.59
C ILE A 88 3.98 19.22 -22.42
N ASN A 89 4.63 18.82 -23.52
CA ASN A 89 5.87 18.05 -23.50
C ASN A 89 7.10 18.88 -23.09
N ASP A 90 7.05 20.20 -23.26
CA ASP A 90 8.15 21.11 -22.94
C ASP A 90 7.95 21.83 -21.60
N ALA A 91 9.07 22.21 -20.99
CA ALA A 91 9.07 23.00 -19.77
C ALA A 91 8.57 24.42 -20.05
N ILE A 92 7.54 24.87 -19.32
CA ILE A 92 7.01 26.22 -19.51
C ILE A 92 7.91 27.21 -18.79
N PRO A 93 8.36 28.29 -19.46
CA PRO A 93 9.18 29.31 -18.83
C PRO A 93 8.51 29.89 -17.58
N LEU A 94 9.26 29.98 -16.47
CA LEU A 94 8.75 30.49 -15.19
C LEU A 94 8.04 31.84 -15.32
N LYS A 95 8.61 32.76 -16.11
CA LYS A 95 8.02 34.09 -16.37
C LYS A 95 6.61 34.00 -16.95
N THR A 96 6.37 33.05 -17.85
CA THR A 96 5.06 32.80 -18.45
C THR A 96 4.07 32.29 -17.40
N ILE A 97 4.50 31.34 -16.55
CA ILE A 97 3.67 30.78 -15.48
C ILE A 97 3.25 31.87 -14.50
N ILE A 98 4.21 32.66 -13.99
CA ILE A 98 3.94 33.73 -13.02
C ILE A 98 3.01 34.80 -13.63
N LYS A 99 3.26 35.22 -14.87
CA LYS A 99 2.40 36.18 -15.57
C LYS A 99 0.96 35.66 -15.67
N LYS A 100 0.79 34.40 -16.08
CA LYS A 100 -0.53 33.77 -16.22
C LYS A 100 -1.24 33.62 -14.87
N PHE A 101 -0.51 33.34 -13.80
CA PHE A 101 -1.07 33.25 -12.44
C PHE A 101 -1.53 34.61 -11.91
N GLY A 102 -0.87 35.69 -12.29
CA GLY A 102 -1.31 37.05 -11.98
C GLY A 102 -2.64 37.41 -12.66
N THR A 103 -2.88 36.88 -13.86
CA THR A 103 -4.11 37.16 -14.63
C THR A 103 -5.26 36.18 -14.37
N ASN A 104 -4.96 34.96 -13.91
CA ASN A 104 -5.95 33.89 -13.74
C ASN A 104 -5.67 33.13 -12.44
N SER A 105 -6.42 33.47 -11.39
CA SER A 105 -6.31 32.85 -10.06
C SER A 105 -6.80 31.40 -10.06
N GLU A 106 -7.81 31.07 -10.85
CA GLU A 106 -8.33 29.70 -10.98
C GLU A 106 -7.28 28.75 -11.56
N LEU A 107 -6.54 29.21 -12.57
CA LEU A 107 -5.43 28.47 -13.18
C LEU A 107 -4.36 28.13 -12.14
N LYS A 108 -3.98 29.10 -11.31
CA LYS A 108 -3.03 28.89 -10.21
C LYS A 108 -3.54 27.84 -9.24
N GLY A 109 -4.79 27.95 -8.80
CA GLY A 109 -5.43 27.00 -7.90
C GLY A 109 -5.48 25.58 -8.47
N TYR A 110 -5.82 25.46 -9.76
CA TYR A 110 -5.86 24.18 -10.46
C TYR A 110 -4.47 23.52 -10.54
N ILE A 111 -3.42 24.26 -10.91
CA ILE A 111 -2.07 23.71 -11.00
C ILE A 111 -1.57 23.26 -9.62
N HIS A 112 -1.81 24.04 -8.57
CA HIS A 112 -1.50 23.63 -7.20
C HIS A 112 -2.24 22.36 -6.81
N SER A 113 -3.53 22.26 -7.13
CA SER A 113 -4.33 21.06 -6.87
C SER A 113 -3.75 19.84 -7.56
N VAL A 114 -3.37 19.95 -8.85
CA VAL A 114 -2.78 18.84 -9.60
C VAL A 114 -1.42 18.43 -9.05
N LEU A 115 -0.52 19.38 -8.78
CA LEU A 115 0.80 19.07 -8.22
C LEU A 115 0.68 18.42 -6.82
N ASN A 116 -0.21 18.92 -5.97
CA ASN A 116 -0.50 18.32 -4.66
C ASN A 116 -1.10 16.92 -4.79
N THR A 117 -1.95 16.70 -5.80
CA THR A 117 -2.54 15.38 -6.08
C THR A 117 -1.46 14.38 -6.46
N PHE A 118 -0.54 14.74 -7.35
CA PHE A 118 0.56 13.85 -7.74
C PHE A 118 1.55 13.60 -6.61
N GLU A 119 1.84 14.61 -5.78
CA GLU A 119 2.60 14.40 -4.53
C GLU A 119 1.87 13.45 -3.57
N GLY A 120 0.54 13.56 -3.47
CA GLY A 120 -0.29 12.63 -2.72
C GLY A 120 -0.21 11.21 -3.25
N TYR A 121 -0.21 11.03 -4.57
CA TYR A 121 -0.07 9.71 -5.20
C TYR A 121 1.30 9.12 -4.96
N SER A 122 2.37 9.90 -5.11
CA SER A 122 3.72 9.46 -4.80
C SER A 122 3.85 9.01 -3.35
N ARG A 123 3.35 9.79 -2.39
CA ARG A 123 3.34 9.40 -0.97
C ARG A 123 2.48 8.16 -0.71
N GLY A 124 1.31 8.06 -1.31
CA GLY A 124 0.43 6.90 -1.16
C GLY A 124 1.06 5.61 -1.71
N ILE A 125 1.84 5.68 -2.78
CA ILE A 125 2.63 4.55 -3.28
C ILE A 125 3.74 4.18 -2.29
N LEU A 126 4.53 5.16 -1.84
CA LEU A 126 5.64 4.93 -0.89
C LEU A 126 5.17 4.31 0.43
N GLN A 127 3.96 4.68 0.87
CA GLN A 127 3.33 4.15 2.09
C GLN A 127 2.59 2.81 1.88
N GLY A 128 2.57 2.27 0.66
CA GLY A 128 1.87 1.04 0.35
C GLY A 128 0.34 1.16 0.37
N ILE A 129 -0.22 2.37 0.33
CA ILE A 129 -1.67 2.60 0.22
C ILE A 129 -2.15 2.32 -1.21
N TYR A 130 -1.38 2.77 -2.20
CA TYR A 130 -1.67 2.55 -3.61
C TYR A 130 -0.78 1.45 -4.19
N ASP A 131 -1.34 0.69 -5.12
CA ASP A 131 -0.57 -0.19 -6.01
C ASP A 131 0.16 0.67 -7.07
N GLU A 132 1.49 0.61 -7.06
CA GLU A 132 2.33 1.41 -7.96
C GLU A 132 2.08 1.08 -9.43
N GLU A 133 1.92 -0.20 -9.77
CA GLU A 133 1.72 -0.65 -11.15
C GLU A 133 0.39 -0.16 -11.71
N VAL A 134 -0.67 -0.15 -10.90
CA VAL A 134 -1.97 0.41 -11.27
C VAL A 134 -1.84 1.91 -11.57
N ILE A 135 -1.24 2.68 -10.66
CA ILE A 135 -1.04 4.14 -10.87
C ILE A 135 -0.14 4.40 -12.07
N LYS A 136 0.98 3.68 -12.20
CA LYS A 136 1.96 3.82 -13.28
C LYS A 136 1.32 3.56 -14.63
N LYS A 137 0.56 2.47 -14.79
CA LYS A 137 -0.17 2.18 -16.05
C LYS A 137 -1.23 3.23 -16.38
N GLY A 138 -1.90 3.78 -15.36
CA GLY A 138 -2.99 4.73 -15.55
C GLY A 138 -2.55 6.18 -15.77
N LEU A 139 -1.44 6.60 -15.15
CA LEU A 139 -1.08 8.01 -14.98
C LEU A 139 0.38 8.35 -15.28
N LYS A 140 1.30 7.39 -15.50
CA LYS A 140 2.74 7.67 -15.70
C LYS A 140 3.00 8.77 -16.72
N GLY A 141 2.45 8.63 -17.93
CA GLY A 141 2.65 9.63 -18.99
C GLY A 141 2.13 11.02 -18.61
N THR A 142 0.99 11.09 -17.92
CA THR A 142 0.43 12.36 -17.43
C THR A 142 1.29 12.96 -16.33
N MET A 143 1.70 12.17 -15.34
CA MET A 143 2.54 12.61 -14.23
C MET A 143 3.90 13.14 -14.74
N ILE A 144 4.58 12.42 -15.64
CA ILE A 144 5.84 12.86 -16.25
C ILE A 144 5.66 14.19 -16.97
N ARG A 145 4.58 14.31 -17.76
CA ARG A 145 4.29 15.49 -18.56
C ARG A 145 4.05 16.72 -17.69
N TYR A 146 3.19 16.60 -16.66
CA TYR A 146 2.96 17.70 -15.71
C TYR A 146 4.21 18.07 -14.93
N PHE A 147 5.02 17.09 -14.51
CA PHE A 147 6.27 17.35 -13.83
C PHE A 147 7.23 18.17 -14.71
N ASN A 148 7.46 17.73 -15.95
CA ASN A 148 8.35 18.43 -16.88
C ASN A 148 7.84 19.85 -17.19
N CYS A 149 6.54 19.97 -17.47
CA CYS A 149 5.86 21.22 -17.81
C CYS A 149 6.00 22.28 -16.69
N PHE A 150 5.80 21.87 -15.43
CA PHE A 150 5.84 22.77 -14.27
C PHE A 150 7.16 22.74 -13.49
N ARG A 151 8.19 22.03 -13.97
CA ARG A 151 9.48 21.92 -13.28
C ARG A 151 10.08 23.29 -12.92
N PRO A 152 10.12 24.31 -13.82
CA PRO A 152 10.64 25.62 -13.46
C PRO A 152 9.87 26.29 -12.32
N TYR A 153 8.56 26.06 -12.24
CA TYR A 153 7.72 26.56 -11.17
C TYR A 153 7.95 25.84 -9.85
N ILE A 154 8.08 24.51 -9.88
CA ILE A 154 8.40 23.68 -8.71
C ILE A 154 9.71 24.13 -8.07
N ILE A 155 10.76 24.35 -8.88
CA ILE A 155 12.05 24.85 -8.40
C ILE A 155 11.87 26.21 -7.72
N HIS A 156 11.18 27.15 -8.38
CA HIS A 156 10.95 28.48 -7.84
C HIS A 156 10.23 28.48 -6.48
N ILE A 157 9.19 27.66 -6.30
CA ILE A 157 8.48 27.59 -5.01
C ILE A 157 9.28 26.86 -3.93
N ARG A 158 10.20 25.96 -4.31
CA ARG A 158 11.10 25.31 -3.34
C ARG A 158 12.10 26.31 -2.77
N GLU A 159 12.66 27.14 -3.63
CA GLU A 159 13.58 28.22 -3.24
C GLU A 159 12.89 29.29 -2.40
N THR A 160 11.64 29.62 -2.71
CA THR A 160 10.92 30.73 -2.06
C THR A 160 10.07 30.33 -0.86
N ARG A 161 9.64 29.07 -0.73
CA ARG A 161 8.71 28.63 0.32
C ARG A 161 9.24 27.46 1.15
N ASN A 162 9.47 26.32 0.52
CA ASN A 162 9.92 25.12 1.22
C ASN A 162 10.68 24.18 0.26
N PRO A 163 11.97 23.88 0.51
CA PRO A 163 12.79 23.01 -0.32
C PRO A 163 12.22 21.60 -0.56
N LEU A 164 11.39 21.10 0.36
CA LEU A 164 10.85 19.74 0.32
C LEU A 164 9.55 19.60 -0.48
N LEU A 165 9.00 20.69 -1.02
CA LEU A 165 7.75 20.62 -1.79
C LEU A 165 7.91 19.73 -3.02
N TYR A 166 6.99 18.80 -3.24
CA TYR A 166 6.97 17.95 -4.43
C TYR A 166 8.19 17.02 -4.56
N ASN A 167 8.88 16.72 -3.45
CA ASN A 167 10.05 15.85 -3.45
C ASN A 167 9.68 14.42 -3.84
N GLU A 168 8.60 13.89 -3.29
CA GLU A 168 8.18 12.52 -3.57
C GLU A 168 7.65 12.38 -4.99
N PHE A 169 7.01 13.43 -5.51
CA PHE A 169 6.63 13.51 -6.90
C PHE A 169 7.85 13.43 -7.82
N GLU A 170 8.89 14.25 -7.60
CA GLU A 170 10.12 14.21 -8.40
C GLU A 170 10.84 12.86 -8.29
N GLY A 171 10.99 12.32 -7.07
CA GLY A 171 11.62 11.02 -6.83
C GLY A 171 10.93 9.89 -7.60
N MET A 172 9.60 9.86 -7.57
CA MET A 172 8.78 8.89 -8.32
C MET A 172 9.02 8.99 -9.82
N ILE A 173 8.99 10.21 -10.37
CA ILE A 173 9.21 10.43 -11.81
C ILE A 173 10.60 9.98 -12.24
N ASN A 174 11.62 10.30 -11.46
CA ASN A 174 12.99 9.90 -11.76
C ASN A 174 13.13 8.37 -11.74
N ARG A 175 12.54 7.70 -10.74
CA ARG A 175 12.51 6.24 -10.65
C ARG A 175 11.87 5.61 -11.89
N TRP A 176 10.68 6.07 -12.28
CA TRP A 176 9.99 5.53 -13.46
C TRP A 176 10.69 5.78 -14.80
N LYS A 177 11.50 6.84 -14.90
CA LYS A 177 12.35 7.13 -16.07
C LYS A 177 13.55 6.18 -16.12
N THR A 178 14.15 5.85 -14.97
CA THR A 178 15.27 4.89 -14.91
C THR A 178 14.86 3.44 -15.13
N GLU A 179 13.61 3.09 -14.81
CA GLU A 179 13.10 1.72 -14.98
C GLU A 179 12.78 1.36 -16.45
N GLU A 180 12.56 2.33 -17.34
CA GLU A 180 12.27 2.05 -18.77
C GLU A 180 13.39 1.30 -19.50
N THR A 181 14.61 1.29 -18.95
CA THR A 181 15.72 0.49 -19.48
C THR A 181 15.66 -1.00 -19.13
N LYS A 182 14.70 -1.48 -18.32
CA LYS A 182 14.54 -2.89 -17.98
C LYS A 182 13.11 -3.36 -18.26
N VAL A 183 12.96 -4.28 -19.21
CA VAL A 183 11.68 -4.96 -19.47
C VAL A 183 11.46 -5.96 -18.34
N ASP A 184 10.81 -5.55 -17.25
CA ASP A 184 10.50 -6.45 -16.15
C ASP A 184 9.10 -7.04 -16.25
N SER A 185 9.04 -8.37 -16.20
CA SER A 185 7.84 -9.13 -15.94
C SER A 185 7.30 -8.76 -14.56
N ARG A 186 6.00 -8.49 -14.48
CA ARG A 186 5.29 -8.07 -13.25
C ARG A 186 5.68 -8.95 -12.06
N SER A 187 6.34 -8.36 -11.06
CA SER A 187 6.44 -8.95 -9.73
C SER A 187 5.02 -9.04 -9.14
N GLN A 188 4.42 -10.23 -9.18
CA GLN A 188 3.43 -10.56 -8.16
C GLN A 188 4.24 -10.72 -6.88
N ILE A 189 4.30 -9.70 -6.02
CA ILE A 189 4.48 -9.76 -4.57
C ILE A 189 4.56 -8.30 -4.08
N GLY A 190 3.63 -7.92 -3.21
CA GLY A 190 3.78 -6.72 -2.39
C GLY A 190 5.00 -6.88 -1.49
N ASN A 191 5.85 -5.85 -1.45
CA ASN A 191 7.05 -5.68 -0.62
C ASN A 191 7.23 -6.77 0.45
N SER A 192 8.25 -7.61 0.22
CA SER A 192 8.97 -8.36 1.25
C SER A 192 9.50 -7.45 2.35
#